data_AF-A0A7J5YZL6-F1
#
_entry.id   AF-A0A7J5YZL6-F1
#
_cell.length_a   1.000
_cell.length_b   1.000
_cell.length_c   1.000
_cell.angle_alpha   90.00
_cell.angle_beta   90.00
_cell.angle_gamma   90.00
#
_symmetry.space_group_name_H-M   'P 1'
#
loop_
_entity.id
_entity.type
_entity.pdbx_description
1 polymer ?
#
loop_
_entity_poly.entity_id
_entity_poly.type
_entity_poly.pdbx_seq_one_letter_code
_entity_poly.pdbx_strand_id
1 'polypeptide(L)'
;MYMKVCCVLAVRCMLCKALHGSKERESLARRQILEEERRRREDADKRLQDETFHRQQLVEREVKMRAKNFAQARPMTRYLPIRKEEFDLRSQVEASGHSVETCYHLILTEKMCKGYLVKMGGKILESWKKR
;
A
#
# COMPACT_ATOMS: atom_id res chain seq x y z
N MET A 1 40.65 53.24 57.32
CA MET A 1 39.48 53.11 56.40
C MET A 1 39.75 52.22 55.19
N TYR A 2 40.91 52.31 54.53
CA TYR A 2 41.26 51.53 53.33
C TYR A 2 41.11 50.00 53.42
N MET A 3 41.50 49.37 54.54
CA MET A 3 41.34 47.92 54.72
C MET A 3 39.88 47.45 54.68
N LYS A 4 38.94 48.25 55.22
CA LYS A 4 37.51 47.91 55.21
C LYS A 4 36.93 47.99 53.80
N VAL A 5 37.35 48.97 53.00
CA VAL A 5 36.92 49.15 51.61
C VAL A 5 37.45 48.01 50.71
N CYS A 6 38.71 47.62 50.90
CA CYS A 6 39.33 46.51 50.16
C CYS A 6 38.64 45.16 50.44
N CYS A 7 38.27 44.92 51.70
CA CYS A 7 37.56 43.69 52.10
C CYS A 7 36.17 43.59 51.45
N VAL A 8 35.42 44.69 51.39
CA VAL A 8 34.08 44.73 50.76
C VAL A 8 34.16 44.49 49.25
N LEU A 9 35.14 45.09 48.56
CA LEU A 9 35.38 44.87 47.12
C LEU A 9 35.77 43.42 46.81
N ALA A 10 36.60 42.79 47.65
CA ALA A 10 37.00 41.39 47.49
C ALA A 10 35.80 40.43 47.63
N VAL A 11 34.96 40.63 48.65
CA VAL A 11 33.73 39.82 48.85
C VAL A 11 32.76 39.98 47.68
N ARG A 12 32.57 41.20 47.18
CA ARG A 12 31.70 41.48 46.02
C ARG A 12 32.24 40.83 44.73
N CYS A 13 33.55 40.83 44.52
CA CYS A 13 34.19 40.14 43.39
C CYS A 13 34.00 38.62 43.47
N MET A 14 34.17 38.02 44.66
CA MET A 14 33.94 36.59 44.87
C MET A 14 32.48 36.19 44.63
N LEU A 15 31.51 36.97 45.15
CA LEU A 15 30.09 36.72 44.89
C LEU A 15 29.76 36.81 43.39
N CYS A 16 30.30 37.80 42.69
CA CYS A 16 30.07 37.99 41.26
C CYS A 16 30.62 36.80 40.44
N LYS A 17 31.82 36.30 40.79
CA LYS A 17 32.42 35.10 40.17
C LYS A 17 31.60 33.85 40.46
N ALA A 18 31.13 33.69 41.70
CA ALA A 18 30.28 32.55 42.08
C ALA A 18 28.95 32.54 41.31
N LEU A 19 28.31 33.71 41.17
CA LEU A 19 27.07 33.87 40.42
C LEU A 19 27.26 33.59 38.91
N HIS A 20 28.33 34.09 38.31
CA HIS A 20 28.66 33.80 36.90
C HIS A 20 28.95 32.32 36.69
N GLY A 21 29.79 31.70 37.53
CA GLY A 21 30.08 30.27 37.43
C GLY A 21 28.84 29.40 37.67
N SER A 22 27.90 29.82 38.51
CA SER A 22 26.61 29.12 38.68
C SER A 22 25.73 29.21 37.43
N LYS A 23 25.60 30.41 36.84
CA LYS A 23 24.83 30.62 35.60
C LYS A 23 25.44 29.88 34.41
N GLU A 24 26.77 29.81 34.30
CA GLU A 24 27.44 29.06 33.24
C GLU A 24 27.16 27.56 33.36
N ARG A 25 27.23 27.00 34.57
CA ARG A 25 26.88 25.59 34.82
C ARG A 25 25.43 25.29 34.47
N GLU A 26 24.50 26.15 34.86
CA GLU A 26 23.09 26.02 34.54
C GLU A 26 22.83 26.10 33.03
N SER A 27 23.49 27.03 32.33
CA SER A 27 23.43 27.17 30.88
C SER A 27 23.97 25.95 30.15
N LEU A 28 25.11 25.40 30.61
CA LEU A 28 25.70 24.18 30.06
C LEU A 28 24.79 22.96 30.29
N ALA A 29 24.24 22.79 31.49
CA ALA A 29 23.30 21.72 31.79
C ALA A 29 22.04 21.81 30.92
N ARG A 30 21.51 23.03 30.73
CA ARG A 30 20.35 23.28 29.86
C ARG A 30 20.65 22.95 28.39
N ARG A 31 21.85 23.26 27.90
CA ARG A 31 22.29 22.89 26.53
C ARG A 31 22.41 21.37 26.38
N GLN A 32 23.01 20.68 27.36
CA GLN A 32 23.16 19.22 27.32
C GLN A 32 21.81 18.51 27.26
N ILE A 33 20.84 18.93 28.08
CA ILE A 33 19.48 18.36 28.05
C ILE A 33 18.82 18.56 26.68
N LEU A 34 18.96 19.75 26.08
CA LEU A 34 18.39 20.03 24.77
C LEU A 34 19.04 19.21 23.65
N GLU A 35 20.35 19.01 23.70
CA GLU A 35 21.08 18.16 22.75
C GLU A 35 20.69 16.69 22.89
N GLU A 36 20.53 16.20 24.12
CA GLU A 36 20.10 14.82 24.37
C GLU A 36 18.67 14.58 23.88
N GLU A 37 17.74 15.52 24.14
CA GLU A 37 16.39 15.47 23.60
C GLU A 37 16.36 15.53 22.07
N ARG A 38 17.22 16.36 21.45
CA ARG A 38 17.34 16.40 19.99
C ARG A 38 17.82 15.06 19.43
N ARG A 39 18.84 14.47 20.04
CA ARG A 39 19.38 13.17 19.64
C ARG A 39 18.34 12.05 19.75
N ARG A 40 17.57 12.02 20.85
CA ARG A 40 16.47 11.05 21.02
C ARG A 40 15.41 11.17 19.93
N ARG A 41 15.07 12.40 19.52
CA ARG A 41 14.13 12.63 18.42
C ARG A 41 14.69 12.18 17.08
N GLU A 42 15.94 12.49 16.79
CA GLU A 42 16.62 12.07 15.56
C GLU A 42 16.70 10.53 15.46
N ASP A 43 17.06 9.84 16.55
CA ASP A 43 17.12 8.37 16.58
C ASP A 43 15.72 7.75 16.41
N ALA A 44 14.68 8.36 16.99
CA ALA A 44 13.30 7.90 16.82
C ALA A 44 12.81 8.09 15.37
N ASP A 45 13.08 9.25 14.76
CA ASP A 45 12.70 9.54 13.37
C ASP A 45 13.41 8.60 12.39
N LYS A 46 14.70 8.32 12.63
CA LYS A 46 15.46 7.38 11.81
C LYS A 46 14.87 5.96 11.85
N ARG A 47 14.51 5.47 13.05
CA ARG A 47 13.86 4.16 13.19
C ARG A 47 12.52 4.10 12.46
N LEU A 48 11.74 5.17 12.54
CA LEU A 48 10.46 5.27 11.83
C LEU A 48 10.67 5.29 10.31
N GLN A 49 11.67 6.03 9.82
CA GLN A 49 12.02 6.03 8.39
C GLN A 49 12.43 4.64 7.90
N ASP A 50 13.28 3.92 8.65
CA ASP A 50 13.70 2.57 8.29
C ASP A 50 12.51 1.59 8.22
N GLU A 51 11.60 1.65 9.20
CA GLU A 51 10.38 0.82 9.23
C GLU A 51 9.44 1.16 8.06
N THR A 52 9.22 2.44 7.78
CA THR A 52 8.38 2.88 6.66
C THR A 52 8.97 2.47 5.32
N PHE A 53 10.29 2.57 5.14
CA PHE A 53 10.98 2.12 3.94
C PHE A 53 10.82 0.61 3.75
N HIS A 54 11.00 -0.18 4.80
CA HIS A 54 10.79 -1.61 4.74
C HIS A 54 9.35 -1.97 4.34
N ARG A 55 8.35 -1.30 4.93
CA ARG A 55 6.95 -1.50 4.59
C ARG A 55 6.64 -1.13 3.14
N GLN A 56 7.21 -0.03 2.64
CA GLN A 56 7.06 0.37 1.23
C GLN A 56 7.64 -0.67 0.27
N GLN A 57 8.81 -1.23 0.57
CA GLN A 57 9.41 -2.28 -0.26
C GLN A 57 8.53 -3.54 -0.34
N LEU A 58 7.88 -3.93 0.77
CA LEU A 58 6.96 -5.06 0.76
C LEU A 58 5.72 -4.77 -0.11
N VAL A 59 5.14 -3.57 0.01
CA VAL A 59 4.01 -3.14 -0.83
C VAL A 59 4.40 -3.12 -2.30
N GLU A 60 5.57 -2.58 -2.65
CA GLU A 60 6.04 -2.53 -4.03
C GLU A 60 6.21 -3.94 -4.62
N ARG A 61 6.79 -4.86 -3.84
CA ARG A 61 6.92 -6.28 -4.24
C ARG A 61 5.55 -6.91 -4.47
N GLU A 62 4.58 -6.67 -3.59
CA GLU A 62 3.22 -7.21 -3.72
C GLU A 62 2.51 -6.63 -4.95
N VAL A 63 2.59 -5.32 -5.17
CA VAL A 63 2.03 -4.65 -6.36
C VAL A 63 2.65 -5.20 -7.63
N LYS A 64 3.98 -5.39 -7.67
CA LYS A 64 4.69 -5.95 -8.82
C LYS A 64 4.25 -7.38 -9.13
N MET A 65 4.03 -8.21 -8.10
CA MET A 65 3.50 -9.57 -8.25
C MET A 65 2.06 -9.55 -8.78
N ARG A 66 1.19 -8.68 -8.23
CA ARG A 66 -0.18 -8.52 -8.71
C ARG A 66 -0.25 -8.03 -10.16
N ALA A 67 0.59 -7.08 -10.54
CA ALA A 67 0.65 -6.57 -11.91
C ALA A 67 1.06 -7.66 -12.92
N LYS A 68 2.02 -8.53 -12.56
CA LYS A 68 2.38 -9.71 -13.37
C LYS A 68 1.22 -10.69 -13.49
N ASN A 69 0.49 -10.93 -12.42
CA ASN A 69 -0.69 -11.78 -12.45
C ASN A 69 -1.83 -11.19 -13.29
N PHE A 70 -1.95 -9.85 -13.38
CA PHE A 70 -2.94 -9.20 -14.26
C PHE A 70 -2.69 -9.48 -15.75
N ALA A 71 -1.45 -9.71 -16.17
CA ALA A 71 -1.14 -10.07 -17.56
C ALA A 71 -1.56 -11.52 -17.91
N GLN A 72 -1.73 -12.39 -16.91
CA GLN A 72 -2.18 -13.79 -17.06
C GLN A 72 -3.62 -14.02 -16.58
N ALA A 73 -4.19 -13.08 -15.82
CA ALA A 73 -5.57 -13.12 -15.39
C ALA A 73 -6.46 -12.88 -16.62
N ARG A 74 -7.26 -13.88 -16.96
CA ARG A 74 -8.39 -13.67 -17.88
C ARG A 74 -9.20 -12.48 -17.34
N PRO A 75 -9.59 -11.51 -18.20
CA PRO A 75 -10.38 -10.36 -17.76
C PRO A 75 -11.51 -10.84 -16.86
N MET A 76 -11.66 -10.19 -15.70
CA MET A 76 -12.75 -10.44 -14.74
C MET A 76 -14.10 -9.92 -15.30
N THR A 77 -14.34 -10.12 -16.60
CA THR A 77 -15.54 -9.75 -17.33
C THR A 77 -16.13 -11.02 -17.93
N ARG A 78 -16.84 -11.74 -17.06
CA ARG A 78 -17.90 -12.70 -17.38
C ARG A 78 -19.14 -12.03 -18.02
N TYR A 79 -18.97 -10.92 -18.73
CA TYR A 79 -20.09 -10.19 -19.31
C TYR A 79 -20.01 -10.27 -20.84
N LEU A 80 -21.11 -10.72 -21.45
CA LEU A 80 -21.32 -10.63 -22.89
C LEU A 80 -21.10 -9.17 -23.31
N PRO A 81 -20.22 -8.88 -24.29
CA PRO A 81 -19.93 -7.52 -24.76
C PRO A 81 -21.10 -6.87 -25.54
N ILE A 82 -22.31 -7.42 -25.49
CA ILE A 82 -23.45 -6.96 -26.29
C ILE A 82 -24.53 -6.44 -25.34
N ARG A 83 -24.65 -5.11 -25.25
CA ARG A 83 -25.73 -4.39 -24.55
C ARG A 83 -26.69 -3.76 -25.56
N LYS A 84 -27.18 -4.54 -26.52
CA LYS A 84 -28.28 -4.10 -27.38
C LYS A 84 -29.60 -4.39 -26.66
N GLU A 85 -30.55 -3.48 -26.76
CA GLU A 85 -31.88 -3.63 -26.15
C GLU A 85 -32.65 -4.84 -26.74
N GLU A 86 -32.35 -5.19 -28.00
CA GLU A 86 -32.83 -6.39 -28.71
C GLU A 86 -31.80 -7.53 -28.68
N PHE A 87 -31.28 -7.87 -27.51
CA PHE A 87 -30.36 -9.01 -27.39
C PHE A 87 -31.13 -10.33 -27.29
N ASP A 88 -31.13 -11.13 -28.35
CA ASP A 88 -31.63 -12.52 -28.31
C ASP A 88 -30.50 -13.52 -28.06
N LEU A 89 -30.53 -14.12 -26.86
CA LEU A 89 -29.57 -15.14 -26.45
C LEU A 89 -29.64 -16.40 -27.32
N ARG A 90 -30.82 -16.77 -27.82
CA ARG A 90 -31.01 -17.95 -28.67
C ARG A 90 -30.31 -17.79 -30.01
N SER A 91 -30.57 -16.67 -30.68
CA SER A 91 -29.88 -16.31 -31.92
C SER A 91 -28.36 -16.26 -31.77
N GLN A 92 -27.84 -15.77 -30.63
CA GLN A 92 -26.39 -15.73 -30.43
C GLN A 92 -25.77 -17.13 -30.25
N VAL A 93 -26.45 -18.02 -29.53
CA VAL A 93 -25.99 -19.41 -29.35
C VAL A 93 -25.99 -20.15 -30.70
N GLU A 94 -27.04 -19.94 -31.50
CA GLU A 94 -27.14 -20.49 -32.86
C GLU A 94 -26.07 -19.93 -33.80
N ALA A 95 -25.85 -18.61 -33.80
CA ALA A 95 -24.78 -17.95 -34.56
C ALA A 95 -23.38 -18.41 -34.16
N SER A 96 -23.21 -18.88 -32.92
CA SER A 96 -21.95 -19.46 -32.44
C SER A 96 -21.73 -20.91 -32.92
N GLY A 97 -22.67 -21.47 -33.71
CA GLY A 97 -22.60 -22.79 -34.31
C GLY A 97 -23.17 -23.91 -33.43
N HIS A 98 -24.02 -23.58 -32.46
CA HIS A 98 -24.69 -24.56 -31.60
C HIS A 98 -26.16 -24.70 -31.95
N SER A 99 -26.63 -25.92 -32.20
CA SER A 99 -28.08 -26.19 -32.35
C SER A 99 -28.71 -26.42 -30.99
N VAL A 100 -29.54 -25.46 -30.54
CA VAL A 100 -30.30 -25.54 -29.27
C VAL A 100 -31.24 -26.75 -29.26
N GLU A 101 -31.81 -27.10 -30.41
CA GLU A 101 -32.76 -28.21 -30.58
C GLU A 101 -32.13 -29.58 -30.34
N THR A 102 -30.83 -29.72 -30.58
CA THR A 102 -30.09 -30.98 -30.37
C THR A 102 -29.54 -31.13 -28.95
N CYS A 103 -29.66 -30.10 -28.11
CA CYS A 103 -29.09 -30.05 -26.77
C CYS A 103 -30.17 -30.16 -25.69
N TYR A 104 -30.65 -31.38 -25.43
CA TYR A 104 -31.75 -31.64 -24.47
C TYR A 104 -31.51 -31.21 -23.01
N HIS A 105 -30.25 -30.98 -22.62
CA HIS A 105 -29.89 -30.56 -21.25
C HIS A 105 -29.68 -29.03 -21.14
N LEU A 106 -29.96 -28.29 -22.21
CA LEU A 106 -29.79 -26.85 -22.27
C LEU A 106 -31.04 -26.17 -21.69
N ILE A 107 -30.84 -25.36 -20.67
CA ILE A 107 -31.85 -24.43 -20.15
C ILE A 107 -31.47 -23.05 -20.67
N LEU A 108 -32.29 -22.54 -21.59
CA LEU A 108 -32.13 -21.22 -22.19
C LEU A 108 -33.27 -20.30 -21.77
N THR A 109 -32.92 -19.11 -21.30
CA THR A 109 -33.83 -18.01 -20.98
C THR A 109 -33.27 -16.74 -21.59
N GLU A 110 -34.04 -15.65 -21.63
CA GLU A 110 -33.60 -14.36 -22.23
C GLU A 110 -32.23 -13.88 -21.75
N LYS A 111 -31.83 -14.23 -20.51
CA LYS A 111 -30.59 -13.74 -19.88
C LYS A 111 -29.65 -14.83 -19.39
N MET A 112 -30.01 -16.10 -19.53
CA MET A 112 -29.22 -17.21 -19.00
C MET A 112 -29.24 -18.41 -19.94
N CYS A 113 -28.05 -18.92 -20.23
CA CYS A 113 -27.82 -20.19 -20.92
C CYS A 113 -27.05 -21.09 -19.96
N LYS A 114 -27.66 -22.20 -19.53
CA LYS A 114 -27.07 -23.16 -18.60
C LYS A 114 -27.30 -24.58 -19.09
N GLY A 115 -26.24 -25.35 -19.20
CA GLY A 115 -26.33 -26.74 -19.63
C GLY A 115 -25.14 -27.13 -20.49
N TYR A 116 -25.24 -28.28 -21.15
CA TYR A 116 -24.21 -28.79 -22.03
C TYR A 116 -24.51 -28.41 -23.48
N LEU A 117 -23.53 -27.77 -24.12
CA LEU A 117 -23.53 -27.52 -25.56
C LEU A 117 -22.63 -28.52 -26.24
N VAL A 118 -23.02 -28.97 -27.43
CA VAL A 118 -22.15 -29.81 -28.27
C VAL A 118 -21.39 -28.88 -29.22
N LYS A 119 -20.05 -28.96 -29.19
CA LYS A 119 -19.18 -28.21 -30.11
C LYS A 119 -18.29 -29.15 -30.89
N MET A 120 -18.03 -28.83 -32.15
CA MET A 120 -16.93 -29.45 -32.88
C MET A 120 -15.59 -29.16 -32.17
N GLY A 121 -14.82 -30.21 -31.94
CA GLY A 121 -13.42 -30.14 -31.56
C GLY A 121 -12.57 -29.49 -32.65
N GLY A 122 -11.34 -29.08 -32.31
CA GLY A 122 -10.43 -28.43 -33.26
C GLY A 122 -10.05 -29.30 -34.46
N LYS A 123 -9.41 -28.67 -35.45
CA LYS A 123 -9.11 -29.19 -36.81
C LYS A 123 -8.46 -30.58 -36.94
N ILE A 124 -7.94 -31.17 -35.86
CA ILE A 124 -7.17 -32.43 -35.92
C ILE A 124 -8.06 -33.65 -35.65
N LEU A 125 -9.15 -33.48 -34.90
CA LEU A 125 -10.09 -34.54 -34.56
C LEU A 125 -11.49 -33.92 -34.60
N GLU A 126 -12.20 -34.05 -35.72
CA GLU A 126 -13.59 -33.60 -35.96
C GLU A 126 -14.60 -34.36 -35.06
N SER A 127 -14.37 -34.30 -33.76
CA SER A 127 -15.16 -34.96 -32.73
C SER A 127 -16.07 -33.92 -32.08
N TRP A 128 -17.37 -34.20 -32.10
CA TRP A 128 -18.36 -33.40 -31.39
C TRP A 128 -18.28 -33.73 -29.89
N LYS A 129 -17.85 -32.76 -29.07
CA LYS A 129 -17.71 -32.93 -27.62
C LYS A 129 -18.68 -32.03 -26.86
N LYS A 130 -19.29 -32.58 -25.81
CA LYS A 130 -20.14 -31.85 -24.86
C LYS A 130 -19.26 -30.94 -23.98
N ARG A 131 -19.67 -29.67 -23.81
CA ARG A 131 -18.98 -28.63 -23.03
C ARG A 131 -19.96 -27.83 -22.19
#